data_AF-A0A368F1X4-F1
#
_entry.id   AF-A0A368F1X4-F1
#
_cell.length_a   1.000
_cell.length_b   1.000
_cell.length_c   1.000
_cell.angle_alpha   90.00
_cell.angle_beta   90.00
_cell.angle_gamma   90.00
#
_symmetry.space_group_name_H-M   'P 1'
#
loop_
_entity.id
_entity.type
_entity.pdbx_description
1 polymer ?
#
loop_
_entity_poly.entity_id
_entity_poly.type
_entity_poly.pdbx_seq_one_letter_code
_entity_poly.pdbx_strand_id
1 'polypeptide(L)'
;MQGKDITYDLTYIPEKICMGGIVTPGYISSTIADHHCDIIRGDVIVQNWRGDATPLQHLMTITKIKGVLHVMDNEELKDLSFFSGLKEIDSGSEEQRAALIISNNSALKELLLVSLTRVESPASATVVMKNNPKLVVEKEELYECFEKEQSAREYGSSVLRG
;
A
#
# COMPACT_ATOMS: atom_id res chain seq x y z
N MET A 1 -17.99 40.86 -29.03
CA MET A 1 -17.23 40.32 -27.88
C MET A 1 -18.10 39.26 -27.23
N GLN A 2 -17.87 37.99 -27.57
CA GLN A 2 -18.59 36.87 -26.93
C GLN A 2 -17.87 36.55 -25.62
N GLY A 3 -18.53 36.88 -24.50
CA GLY A 3 -18.11 36.42 -23.18
C GLY A 3 -18.27 34.91 -23.12
N LYS A 4 -17.15 34.19 -23.05
CA LYS A 4 -17.17 32.78 -22.70
C LYS A 4 -17.34 32.69 -21.19
N ASP A 5 -18.51 32.21 -20.79
CA ASP A 5 -18.78 31.80 -19.43
C ASP A 5 -17.92 30.57 -19.12
N ILE A 6 -17.09 30.64 -18.08
CA ILE A 6 -16.16 29.57 -17.69
C ILE A 6 -16.79 28.89 -16.47
N THR A 7 -17.52 27.81 -16.71
CA THR A 7 -18.06 26.98 -15.63
C THR A 7 -16.91 26.20 -15.00
N TYR A 8 -16.53 26.55 -13.77
CA TYR A 8 -15.58 25.77 -12.99
C TYR A 8 -16.27 24.48 -12.53
N ASP A 9 -15.69 23.33 -12.86
CA ASP A 9 -16.09 22.04 -12.30
C ASP A 9 -15.61 21.97 -10.85
N LEU A 10 -16.54 22.16 -9.91
CA LEU A 10 -16.28 22.16 -8.47
C LEU A 10 -16.01 20.75 -7.89
N THR A 11 -15.85 19.72 -8.73
CA THR A 11 -15.66 18.33 -8.28
C THR A 11 -14.20 17.85 -8.26
N TYR A 12 -13.24 18.63 -8.77
CA TYR A 12 -11.84 18.23 -8.79
C TYR A 12 -11.08 18.69 -7.55
N ILE A 13 -10.94 17.80 -6.56
CA ILE A 13 -10.01 17.97 -5.43
C ILE A 13 -8.70 17.29 -5.84
N PRO A 14 -7.59 18.02 -6.01
CA PRO A 14 -6.32 17.42 -6.38
C PRO A 14 -5.82 16.51 -5.26
N GLU A 15 -5.47 15.27 -5.61
CA GLU A 15 -4.86 14.31 -4.70
C GLU A 15 -3.57 14.87 -4.11
N LYS A 16 -3.43 14.79 -2.78
CA LYS A 16 -2.24 15.27 -2.09
C LYS A 16 -1.19 14.19 -2.02
N ILE A 17 0.00 14.52 -2.54
CA ILE A 17 1.14 13.62 -2.63
C ILE A 17 2.15 13.97 -1.54
N CYS A 18 2.58 12.96 -0.78
CA CYS A 18 3.63 13.09 0.22
C CYS A 18 4.78 12.12 -0.05
N MET A 19 5.91 12.34 0.61
CA MET A 19 7.06 11.47 0.47
C MET A 19 6.99 10.29 1.43
N GLY A 20 7.46 9.14 0.97
CA GLY A 20 7.64 7.93 1.76
C GLY A 20 8.71 8.09 2.83
N GLY A 21 8.72 7.15 3.77
CA GLY A 21 9.65 7.15 4.89
C GLY A 21 9.29 6.13 5.96
N ILE A 22 10.04 6.18 7.06
CA ILE A 22 9.78 5.37 8.24
C ILE A 22 8.62 6.00 9.02
N VAL A 23 7.59 5.20 9.24
CA VAL A 23 6.40 5.59 9.98
C VAL A 23 6.77 5.73 11.45
N THR A 24 6.84 6.98 11.89
CA THR A 24 7.05 7.41 13.27
C THR A 24 5.93 8.40 13.65
N PRO A 25 5.68 8.66 14.94
CA PRO A 25 4.74 9.71 15.33
C PRO A 25 5.07 11.08 14.69
N GLY A 26 6.36 11.40 14.57
CA GLY A 26 6.82 12.60 13.89
C GLY A 26 6.45 12.63 12.41
N TYR A 27 6.74 11.56 11.67
CA TYR A 27 6.37 11.41 10.26
C TYR A 27 4.85 11.54 10.06
N ILE A 28 4.06 10.87 10.90
CA ILE A 28 2.60 10.93 10.82
C ILE A 28 2.11 12.37 11.00
N SER A 29 2.57 13.06 12.05
CA SER A 29 2.16 14.44 12.30
C SER A 29 2.55 15.35 11.13
N SER A 30 3.84 15.37 10.77
CA SER A 30 4.38 16.35 9.82
C SER A 30 4.04 16.08 8.36
N THR A 31 3.74 14.83 8.00
CA THR A 31 3.64 14.41 6.60
C THR A 31 2.26 13.89 6.25
N ILE A 32 1.55 13.26 7.18
CA ILE A 32 0.25 12.64 6.89
C ILE A 32 -0.89 13.49 7.43
N ALA A 33 -0.92 13.73 8.74
CA ALA A 33 -2.01 14.42 9.43
C ALA A 33 -2.11 15.89 9.00
N ASP A 34 -1.00 16.63 9.05
CA ASP A 34 -1.00 18.07 8.72
C ASP A 34 -1.19 18.34 7.22
N HIS A 35 -0.95 17.34 6.36
CA HIS A 35 -1.01 17.52 4.92
C HIS A 35 -2.25 16.87 4.29
N HIS A 36 -3.00 16.05 5.02
CA HIS A 36 -4.12 15.26 4.49
C HIS A 36 -3.68 14.44 3.28
N CYS A 37 -2.66 13.62 3.48
CA CYS A 37 -2.05 12.86 2.39
C CYS A 37 -3.02 11.81 1.81
N ASP A 38 -3.07 11.71 0.48
CA ASP A 38 -3.84 10.67 -0.23
C ASP A 38 -2.89 9.65 -0.89
N ILE A 39 -1.76 10.11 -1.40
CA ILE A 39 -0.78 9.30 -2.14
C ILE A 39 0.60 9.46 -1.52
N ILE A 40 1.28 8.35 -1.26
CA ILE A 40 2.68 8.36 -0.85
C ILE A 40 3.56 7.99 -2.05
N ARG A 41 4.58 8.80 -2.32
CA ARG A 41 5.64 8.53 -3.28
C ARG A 41 6.91 8.10 -2.56
N GLY A 42 7.38 6.90 -2.88
CA GLY A 42 8.46 6.21 -2.18
C GLY A 42 7.92 5.17 -1.20
N ASP A 43 8.85 4.47 -0.55
CA ASP A 43 8.53 3.35 0.32
C ASP A 43 7.93 3.82 1.65
N VAL A 44 6.97 3.04 2.16
CA VAL A 44 6.37 3.25 3.49
C VAL A 44 6.86 2.14 4.39
N ILE A 45 7.51 2.51 5.50
CA ILE A 45 8.18 1.53 6.37
C ILE A 45 7.59 1.61 7.78
N VAL A 46 6.71 0.67 8.11
CA VAL A 46 6.22 0.43 9.47
C VAL A 46 7.13 -0.59 10.12
N GLN A 47 8.09 -0.12 10.91
CA GLN A 47 9.06 -0.99 11.56
C GLN A 47 9.26 -0.66 13.03
N ASN A 48 9.51 -1.70 13.84
CA ASN A 48 9.79 -1.56 15.27
C ASN A 48 8.76 -0.68 16.01
N TRP A 49 7.51 -0.67 15.55
CA TRP A 49 6.45 0.08 16.20
C TRP A 49 6.13 -0.56 17.54
N ARG A 50 6.19 0.25 18.60
CA ARG A 50 5.94 -0.15 19.99
C ARG A 50 4.96 0.83 20.62
N GLY A 51 4.06 0.33 21.45
CA GLY A 51 3.09 1.16 22.16
C GLY A 51 1.83 1.50 21.35
N ASP A 52 1.30 2.70 21.57
CA ASP A 52 -0.01 3.10 21.09
C ASP A 52 -0.09 3.16 19.55
N ALA A 53 -1.06 2.44 18.98
CA ALA A 53 -1.35 2.42 17.55
C ALA A 53 -2.31 3.55 17.12
N THR A 54 -2.84 4.34 18.06
CA THR A 54 -3.76 5.45 17.76
C THR A 54 -3.20 6.44 16.73
N PRO A 55 -1.92 6.85 16.76
CA PRO A 55 -1.37 7.72 15.72
C PRO A 55 -1.42 7.11 14.32
N LEU A 56 -1.32 5.77 14.20
CA LEU A 56 -1.35 5.10 12.89
C LEU A 56 -2.69 5.30 12.18
N GLN A 57 -3.77 5.60 12.90
CA GLN A 57 -5.10 5.81 12.34
C GLN A 57 -5.14 6.95 11.29
N HIS A 58 -4.19 7.89 11.33
CA HIS A 58 -4.05 8.90 10.28
C HIS A 58 -3.69 8.31 8.91
N LEU A 59 -3.13 7.10 8.84
CA LEU A 59 -2.81 6.41 7.59
C LEU A 59 -4.06 5.92 6.85
N MET A 60 -5.24 5.95 7.45
CA MET A 60 -6.49 5.56 6.79
C MET A 60 -6.84 6.46 5.60
N THR A 61 -6.27 7.67 5.51
CA THR A 61 -6.48 8.56 4.35
C THR A 61 -5.64 8.14 3.15
N ILE A 62 -4.59 7.32 3.34
CA ILE A 62 -3.72 6.90 2.24
C ILE A 62 -4.48 5.92 1.37
N THR A 63 -4.62 6.27 0.10
CA THR A 63 -5.28 5.45 -0.92
C THR A 63 -4.30 4.76 -1.85
N LYS A 64 -3.09 5.32 -2.03
CA LYS A 64 -2.08 4.75 -2.92
C LYS A 64 -0.66 4.91 -2.39
N ILE A 65 0.14 3.86 -2.56
CA ILE A 65 1.59 3.89 -2.36
C ILE A 65 2.28 3.64 -3.71
N LYS A 66 3.10 4.59 -4.15
CA LYS A 66 4.01 4.47 -5.30
C LYS A 66 5.41 4.15 -4.79
N GLY A 67 5.61 2.89 -4.42
CA GLY A 67 6.77 2.35 -3.72
C GLY A 67 6.42 1.01 -3.08
N VAL A 68 7.25 0.57 -2.16
CA VAL A 68 7.04 -0.67 -1.40
C VAL A 68 6.45 -0.36 -0.03
N LEU A 69 5.43 -1.13 0.38
CA LEU A 69 4.95 -1.13 1.75
C LEU A 69 5.69 -2.22 2.54
N HIS A 70 6.48 -1.79 3.51
CA HIS A 70 7.17 -2.65 4.46
C HIS A 70 6.47 -2.61 5.83
N VAL A 71 6.08 -3.77 6.34
CA VAL A 71 5.58 -3.97 7.71
C VAL A 71 6.44 -5.01 8.37
N MET A 72 7.42 -4.58 9.16
CA MET A 72 8.44 -5.50 9.68
C MET A 72 8.85 -5.29 11.13
N ASP A 73 9.20 -6.37 11.81
CA ASP A 73 9.75 -6.34 13.17
C ASP A 73 8.85 -5.59 14.19
N ASN A 74 7.52 -5.67 14.02
CA ASN A 74 6.57 -5.09 14.97
C ASN A 74 6.10 -6.15 15.96
N GLU A 75 6.56 -6.05 17.20
CA GLU A 75 6.33 -7.08 18.22
C GLU A 75 4.88 -7.09 18.76
N GLU A 76 4.25 -5.92 18.81
CA GLU A 76 2.95 -5.69 19.48
C GLU A 76 1.79 -5.41 18.52
N LEU A 77 2.08 -5.12 17.25
CA LEU A 77 1.09 -4.77 16.24
C LEU A 77 0.20 -5.97 15.91
N LYS A 78 -1.12 -5.83 16.07
CA LYS A 78 -2.09 -6.94 15.96
C LYS A 78 -2.73 -7.06 14.59
N ASP A 79 -2.91 -5.94 13.90
CA ASP A 79 -3.54 -5.85 12.59
C ASP A 79 -3.01 -4.63 11.83
N LEU A 80 -3.39 -4.51 10.54
CA LEU A 80 -3.05 -3.36 9.69
C LEU A 80 -4.30 -2.55 9.31
N SER A 81 -5.34 -2.53 10.15
CA SER A 81 -6.60 -1.84 9.82
C SER A 81 -6.42 -0.34 9.62
N PHE A 82 -5.34 0.24 10.13
CA PHE A 82 -4.98 1.64 9.88
C PHE A 82 -4.59 1.93 8.42
N PHE A 83 -4.42 0.90 7.57
CA PHE A 83 -4.34 1.01 6.12
C PHE A 83 -5.65 0.60 5.42
N SER A 84 -6.81 0.61 6.11
CA SER A 84 -8.10 0.21 5.51
C SER A 84 -8.53 1.05 4.31
N GLY A 85 -7.98 2.27 4.14
CA GLY A 85 -8.20 3.13 2.98
C GLY A 85 -7.30 2.84 1.78
N LEU A 86 -6.25 2.03 1.96
CA LEU A 86 -5.24 1.75 0.94
C LEU A 86 -5.85 0.88 -0.16
N LYS A 87 -5.84 1.38 -1.39
CA LYS A 87 -6.42 0.73 -2.58
C LYS A 87 -5.37 0.13 -3.49
N GLU A 88 -4.21 0.77 -3.59
CA GLU A 88 -3.19 0.41 -4.56
C GLU A 88 -1.77 0.51 -3.98
N ILE A 89 -0.96 -0.50 -4.25
CA ILE A 89 0.50 -0.45 -4.05
C ILE A 89 1.15 -0.75 -5.40
N ASP A 90 2.03 0.14 -5.85
CA ASP A 90 2.75 0.01 -7.11
C ASP A 90 4.24 0.28 -6.84
N SER A 91 5.07 -0.78 -6.89
CA SER A 91 6.51 -0.66 -6.64
C SER A 91 7.28 -0.04 -7.82
N GLY A 92 6.62 0.25 -8.93
CA GLY A 92 7.23 0.73 -10.17
C GLY A 92 8.00 -0.36 -10.93
N SER A 93 8.46 -0.03 -12.14
CA SER A 93 9.05 -0.98 -13.10
C SER A 93 10.54 -1.27 -12.91
N GLU A 94 11.25 -0.42 -12.17
CA GLU A 94 12.72 -0.37 -12.21
C GLU A 94 13.39 -1.37 -11.26
N GLU A 95 12.67 -1.83 -10.23
CA GLU A 95 13.26 -2.62 -9.15
C GLU A 95 12.48 -3.91 -8.97
N GLN A 96 13.16 -5.05 -9.13
CA GLN A 96 12.64 -6.42 -8.96
C GLN A 96 12.30 -6.75 -7.49
N ARG A 97 11.54 -5.87 -6.84
CA ARG A 97 11.13 -5.94 -5.44
C ARG A 97 9.64 -6.21 -5.35
N ALA A 98 9.24 -7.05 -4.39
CA ALA A 98 7.84 -7.19 -4.02
C ALA A 98 7.26 -5.83 -3.60
N ALA A 99 6.00 -5.58 -3.90
CA ALA A 99 5.30 -4.35 -3.55
C ALA A 99 4.83 -4.35 -2.09
N LEU A 100 4.50 -5.51 -1.54
CA LEU A 100 4.10 -5.66 -0.13
C LEU A 100 5.00 -6.68 0.57
N ILE A 101 5.65 -6.23 1.64
CA ILE A 101 6.55 -7.07 2.45
C ILE A 101 6.09 -7.02 3.90
N ILE A 102 5.67 -8.17 4.44
CA ILE A 102 5.22 -8.30 5.83
C ILE A 102 6.06 -9.37 6.51
N SER A 103 6.94 -8.98 7.44
CA SER A 103 7.85 -9.93 8.06
C SER A 103 8.14 -9.72 9.54
N ASN A 104 8.33 -10.82 10.28
CA ASN A 104 8.76 -10.79 11.69
C ASN A 104 7.80 -10.01 12.62
N ASN A 105 6.49 -10.02 12.36
CA ASN A 105 5.52 -9.39 13.24
C ASN A 105 4.90 -10.45 14.17
N SER A 106 5.37 -10.53 15.42
CA SER A 106 5.04 -11.62 16.35
C SER A 106 3.61 -11.61 16.88
N ALA A 107 2.98 -10.43 16.91
CA ALA A 107 1.60 -10.26 17.38
C ALA A 107 0.58 -10.12 16.25
N LEU A 108 1.02 -9.96 14.99
CA LEU A 108 0.14 -9.72 13.86
C LEU A 108 -0.74 -10.94 13.60
N LYS A 109 -2.06 -10.73 13.58
CA LYS A 109 -3.08 -11.77 13.43
C LYS A 109 -3.82 -11.68 12.12
N GLU A 110 -4.08 -10.46 11.65
CA GLU A 110 -4.94 -10.17 10.51
C GLU A 110 -4.33 -9.03 9.70
N LEU A 111 -4.60 -8.99 8.38
CA LEU A 111 -4.14 -7.88 7.54
C LEU A 111 -5.14 -6.73 7.54
N LEU A 112 -6.44 -7.02 7.40
CA LEU A 112 -7.51 -6.00 7.35
C LEU A 112 -7.28 -4.89 6.29
N LEU A 113 -6.61 -5.23 5.18
CA LEU A 113 -6.39 -4.35 4.03
C LEU A 113 -7.62 -4.34 3.11
N VAL A 114 -8.79 -4.07 3.67
CA VAL A 114 -10.11 -4.33 3.05
C VAL A 114 -10.39 -3.56 1.76
N SER A 115 -9.70 -2.44 1.51
CA SER A 115 -9.86 -1.65 0.28
C SER A 115 -8.80 -1.97 -0.77
N LEU A 116 -7.80 -2.79 -0.44
CA LEU A 116 -6.69 -3.09 -1.33
C LEU A 116 -7.21 -3.95 -2.48
N THR A 117 -7.10 -3.44 -3.71
CA THR A 117 -7.60 -4.12 -4.91
C THR A 117 -6.52 -4.30 -5.97
N ARG A 118 -5.36 -3.63 -5.82
CA ARG A 118 -4.27 -3.66 -6.78
C ARG A 118 -2.91 -3.64 -6.09
N VAL A 119 -2.08 -4.63 -6.40
CA VAL A 119 -0.69 -4.72 -5.94
C VAL A 119 0.15 -5.07 -7.15
N GLU A 120 0.96 -4.12 -7.61
CA GLU A 120 1.76 -4.26 -8.83
C GLU A 120 3.24 -4.24 -8.52
N SER A 121 3.95 -5.19 -9.11
CA SER A 121 5.40 -5.28 -9.01
C SER A 121 5.99 -6.03 -10.21
N PRO A 122 7.21 -5.65 -10.65
CA PRO A 122 7.93 -6.37 -11.69
C PRO A 122 8.52 -7.69 -11.16
N ALA A 123 8.54 -7.89 -9.84
CA ALA A 123 9.03 -9.11 -9.22
C ALA A 123 8.14 -10.33 -9.55
N SER A 124 8.73 -11.52 -9.43
CA SER A 124 7.99 -12.78 -9.57
C SER A 124 7.03 -13.02 -8.40
N ALA A 125 7.36 -12.51 -7.21
CA ALA A 125 6.48 -12.50 -6.05
C ALA A 125 6.14 -11.04 -5.71
N THR A 126 4.89 -10.64 -5.94
CA THR A 126 4.39 -9.29 -5.66
C THR A 126 4.16 -9.04 -4.17
N VAL A 127 3.90 -10.11 -3.40
CA VAL A 127 3.73 -10.08 -1.96
C VAL A 127 4.63 -11.11 -1.29
N VAL A 128 5.31 -10.68 -0.22
CA VAL A 128 6.18 -11.53 0.59
C VAL A 128 5.73 -11.45 2.04
N MET A 129 5.28 -12.58 2.58
CA MET A 129 4.92 -12.72 3.99
C MET A 129 5.77 -13.80 4.65
N LYS A 130 6.55 -13.46 5.69
CA LYS A 130 7.47 -14.40 6.36
C LYS A 130 7.51 -14.17 7.87
N ASN A 131 7.62 -15.24 8.66
CA ASN A 131 7.83 -15.15 10.10
C ASN A 131 6.77 -14.30 10.86
N ASN A 132 5.50 -14.44 10.50
CA ASN A 132 4.38 -13.82 11.23
C ASN A 132 3.56 -14.94 11.91
N PRO A 133 4.01 -15.46 13.08
CA PRO A 133 3.54 -16.75 13.62
C PRO A 133 2.07 -16.80 14.02
N LYS A 134 1.42 -15.65 14.20
CA LYS A 134 -0.01 -15.55 14.56
C LYS A 134 -0.89 -15.10 13.41
N LEU A 135 -0.29 -14.76 12.26
CA LEU A 135 -1.01 -14.24 11.12
C LEU A 135 -1.81 -15.38 10.48
N VAL A 136 -3.13 -15.24 10.51
CA VAL A 136 -4.05 -16.10 9.77
C VAL A 136 -4.43 -15.32 8.53
N VAL A 137 -4.14 -15.88 7.37
CA VAL A 137 -4.60 -15.30 6.11
C VAL A 137 -5.58 -16.27 5.49
N GLU A 138 -6.84 -15.87 5.41
CA GLU A 138 -7.81 -16.61 4.63
C GLU A 138 -7.40 -16.52 3.17
N LYS A 139 -7.44 -17.67 2.50
CA LYS A 139 -6.99 -17.78 1.12
C LYS A 139 -7.70 -16.77 0.22
N GLU A 140 -8.99 -16.59 0.48
CA GLU A 140 -9.92 -15.73 -0.22
C GLU A 140 -9.52 -14.24 -0.18
N GLU A 141 -8.97 -13.75 0.95
CA GLU A 141 -8.47 -12.36 1.05
C GLU A 141 -7.28 -12.10 0.12
N LEU A 142 -6.48 -13.13 -0.18
CA LEU A 142 -5.35 -13.02 -1.09
C LEU A 142 -5.78 -13.25 -2.55
N TYR A 143 -6.67 -14.22 -2.81
CA TYR A 143 -7.04 -14.61 -4.18
C TYR A 143 -7.66 -13.47 -5.01
N GLU A 144 -8.43 -12.57 -4.39
CA GLU A 144 -9.03 -11.44 -5.11
C GLU A 144 -8.02 -10.39 -5.60
N CYS A 145 -6.87 -10.28 -4.92
CA CYS A 145 -5.79 -9.35 -5.27
C CYS A 145 -4.72 -9.95 -6.19
N PHE A 146 -4.42 -11.25 -6.10
CA PHE A 146 -3.16 -11.80 -6.62
C PHE A 146 -3.26 -12.71 -7.86
N GLU A 147 -4.44 -13.16 -8.30
CA GLU A 147 -4.54 -14.04 -9.50
C GLU A 147 -4.79 -13.33 -10.84
N LYS A 148 -5.23 -12.06 -10.85
CA LYS A 148 -5.45 -11.34 -12.12
C LYS A 148 -4.17 -11.08 -12.91
N GLU A 149 -2.98 -11.21 -12.31
CA GLU A 149 -1.69 -11.01 -12.98
C GLU A 149 -1.12 -12.26 -13.66
N GLN A 150 -1.40 -13.48 -13.19
CA GLN A 150 -0.78 -14.67 -13.79
C GLN A 150 -1.40 -15.03 -15.16
N SER A 151 -2.71 -14.83 -15.34
CA SER A 151 -3.37 -15.13 -16.62
C SER A 151 -3.02 -14.15 -17.75
N ALA A 152 -2.53 -12.94 -17.44
CA ALA A 152 -2.09 -11.97 -18.44
C ALA A 152 -0.64 -12.21 -18.91
N ARG A 153 0.21 -12.81 -18.06
CA ARG A 153 1.61 -13.11 -18.40
C ARG A 153 1.77 -14.35 -19.30
N GLU A 154 0.86 -15.33 -19.21
CA GLU A 154 0.92 -16.52 -20.07
C GLU A 154 0.51 -16.28 -21.53
N TYR A 155 -0.31 -15.26 -21.81
CA TYR A 155 -0.74 -14.94 -23.18
C TYR A 155 0.26 -14.07 -23.98
N GLY A 156 1.27 -13.48 -23.33
CA GLY A 156 2.27 -12.60 -23.96
C GLY A 156 3.55 -13.29 -24.44
N SER A 157 3.79 -14.55 -24.05
CA SER A 157 5.06 -15.25 -24.36
C SER A 157 5.03 -16.15 -25.60
N SER A 158 3.92 -16.23 -26.34
CA SER A 158 3.77 -17.13 -27.50
C SER A 158 3.99 -16.47 -28.87
N VAL A 159 4.31 -15.16 -28.94
CA VAL A 159 4.48 -14.45 -30.22
C VAL A 159 5.91 -13.94 -30.41
N LEU A 160 6.94 -14.81 -30.33
CA LEU A 160 8.27 -14.56 -30.93
C LEU A 160 9.04 -15.89 -31.11
N ARG A 161 8.44 -16.89 -31.75
CA ARG A 161 9.18 -17.97 -32.44
C ARG A 161 8.41 -18.42 -33.67
N GLY A 162 8.72 -17.79 -34.80
CA GLY A 162 8.34 -18.16 -36.16
C GLY A 162 9.36 -17.60 -37.11
#